data_AF-A0A6J5J3K5-F1
#
_entry.id   AF-A0A6J5J3K5-F1
#
_cell.length_a   1.000
_cell.length_b   1.000
_cell.length_c   1.000
_cell.angle_alpha   90.00
_cell.angle_beta   90.00
_cell.angle_gamma   90.00
#
_symmetry.space_group_name_H-M   'P 1'
#
loop_
_entity.id
_entity.type
_entity.pdbx_description
1 polymer ?
#
loop_
_entity_poly.entity_id
_entity_poly.type
_entity_poly.pdbx_seq_one_letter_code
_entity_poly.pdbx_strand_id
1 'polypeptide(L)'
;MLRGFPPVVAANTHTMILGSFPGEASLDAAQYYAHPRNQFWRLLGTVLGEHGLHEFAYDARLERVLSHGIGIWDVLAACHREGSLDSAIRHAKPNDFASLREHAPLLKRVCFNGKTAGRFAEVIGAAGYDTLVLPSSSPANAMLTFEQKLAQWHGIRA
;
A
#
# COMPACT_ATOMS: atom_id res chain seq x y z
N MET A 1 5.60 3.47 21.01
CA MET A 1 5.47 2.51 19.90
C MET A 1 4.30 2.94 19.02
N LEU A 2 4.53 3.13 17.72
CA LEU A 2 3.49 3.45 16.76
C LEU A 2 2.76 2.17 16.34
N ARG A 3 1.47 2.31 16.01
CA ARG A 3 0.63 1.21 15.50
C ARG A 3 0.14 1.55 14.10
N GLY A 4 0.15 0.55 13.22
CA GLY A 4 -0.41 0.64 11.88
C GLY A 4 -1.93 0.56 11.90
N PHE A 5 -2.51 0.56 10.72
CA PHE A 5 -3.96 0.51 10.51
C PHE A 5 -4.44 -0.92 10.21
N PRO A 6 -5.73 -1.22 10.38
CA PRO A 6 -6.33 -2.46 9.90
C PRO A 6 -6.35 -2.51 8.36
N PRO A 7 -6.36 -3.71 7.74
CA PRO A 7 -6.44 -3.83 6.30
C PRO A 7 -7.75 -3.26 5.75
N VAL A 8 -7.67 -2.51 4.65
CA VAL A 8 -8.85 -2.14 3.84
C VAL A 8 -9.03 -3.23 2.79
N VAL A 9 -10.00 -4.11 3.02
CA VAL A 9 -10.26 -5.30 2.21
C VAL A 9 -11.74 -5.61 2.12
N ALA A 10 -12.12 -6.31 1.06
CA ALA A 10 -13.45 -6.88 0.87
C ALA A 10 -13.33 -8.30 0.30
N ALA A 11 -14.44 -9.05 0.33
CA ALA A 11 -14.45 -10.43 -0.14
C ALA A 11 -14.05 -10.57 -1.63
N ASN A 12 -14.27 -9.52 -2.44
CA ASN A 12 -13.89 -9.47 -3.85
C ASN A 12 -12.43 -9.02 -4.09
N THR A 13 -11.66 -8.72 -3.04
CA THR A 13 -10.27 -8.28 -3.16
C THR A 13 -9.41 -9.40 -3.77
N HIS A 14 -8.86 -9.16 -4.97
CA HIS A 14 -7.96 -10.08 -5.67
C HIS A 14 -6.51 -9.61 -5.66
N THR A 15 -6.27 -8.31 -5.43
CA THR A 15 -4.94 -7.71 -5.35
C THR A 15 -4.82 -6.85 -4.11
N MET A 16 -3.76 -7.05 -3.33
CA MET A 16 -3.42 -6.22 -2.16
C MET A 16 -2.28 -5.27 -2.49
N ILE A 17 -2.35 -4.00 -2.08
CA ILE A 17 -1.20 -3.09 -2.10
C ILE A 17 -0.70 -2.88 -0.68
N LEU A 18 0.55 -3.27 -0.41
CA LEU A 18 1.20 -3.16 0.90
C LEU A 18 2.23 -2.05 0.92
N GLY A 19 2.00 -1.03 1.75
CA GLY A 19 3.03 -0.06 2.15
C GLY A 19 3.97 -0.62 3.21
N SER A 20 4.96 0.18 3.63
CA SER A 20 5.88 -0.18 4.71
C SER A 20 5.23 -0.02 6.08
N PHE A 21 4.88 1.23 6.41
CA PHE A 21 4.18 1.63 7.62
C PHE A 21 3.58 3.04 7.39
N PRO A 22 2.41 3.39 7.97
CA PRO A 22 1.81 4.71 7.77
C PRO A 22 2.76 5.84 8.18
N GLY A 23 2.92 6.88 7.36
CA GLY A 23 3.68 8.10 7.71
C GLY A 23 2.99 8.94 8.80
N GLU A 24 3.64 9.97 9.34
CA GLU A 24 3.06 10.83 10.40
C GLU A 24 1.74 11.45 9.98
N ALA A 25 1.68 12.11 8.82
CA ALA A 25 0.43 12.69 8.31
C ALA A 25 -0.68 11.64 8.14
N SER A 26 -0.31 10.40 7.84
CA SER A 26 -1.25 9.28 7.75
C SER A 26 -1.77 8.89 9.12
N LEU A 27 -0.88 8.73 10.11
CA LEU A 27 -1.19 8.43 11.50
C LEU A 27 -2.10 9.50 12.12
N ASP A 28 -1.75 10.77 11.93
CA ASP A 28 -2.52 11.92 12.44
C ASP A 28 -3.93 11.98 11.85
N ALA A 29 -4.05 11.70 10.54
CA ALA A 29 -5.34 11.69 9.85
C ALA A 29 -6.12 10.39 10.02
N ALA A 30 -5.52 9.34 10.60
CA ALA A 30 -6.03 7.96 10.58
C ALA A 30 -6.37 7.44 9.17
N GLN A 31 -5.56 7.81 8.17
CA GLN A 31 -5.82 7.54 6.76
C GLN A 31 -4.59 7.00 6.04
N TYR A 32 -4.76 5.98 5.20
CA TYR A 32 -3.69 5.53 4.31
C TYR A 32 -3.30 6.63 3.32
N TYR A 33 -1.99 6.83 3.16
CA TYR A 33 -1.41 7.75 2.19
C TYR A 33 -1.98 9.19 2.26
N ALA A 34 -2.16 9.73 3.47
CA ALA A 34 -2.80 11.02 3.70
C ALA A 34 -1.92 12.23 3.39
N HIS A 35 -0.59 12.05 3.39
CA HIS A 35 0.33 13.15 3.12
C HIS A 35 0.05 13.76 1.73
N PRO A 36 -0.20 15.08 1.59
CA PRO A 36 -0.67 15.68 0.32
C PRO A 36 0.26 15.49 -0.88
N ARG A 37 1.56 15.35 -0.64
CA ARG A 37 2.57 15.06 -1.68
C ARG A 37 2.77 13.57 -1.97
N ASN A 38 2.07 12.67 -1.27
CA ASN A 38 2.13 11.25 -1.58
C ASN A 38 1.38 10.99 -2.88
N GLN A 39 2.02 10.31 -3.82
CA GLN A 39 1.49 10.11 -5.16
C GLN A 39 0.57 8.89 -5.26
N PHE A 40 0.33 8.15 -4.16
CA PHE A 40 -0.40 6.88 -4.16
C PHE A 40 -1.76 6.98 -4.86
N TRP A 41 -2.62 7.90 -4.42
CA TRP A 41 -3.97 8.04 -4.96
C TRP A 41 -3.97 8.48 -6.43
N ARG A 42 -2.99 9.29 -6.83
CA ARG A 42 -2.83 9.72 -8.24
C ARG A 42 -2.34 8.58 -9.13
N LEU A 43 -1.35 7.82 -8.66
CA LEU A 43 -0.80 6.66 -9.37
C LEU A 43 -1.88 5.59 -9.53
N LEU A 44 -2.49 5.18 -8.41
CA LEU A 44 -3.53 4.15 -8.42
C LEU A 44 -4.75 4.60 -9.21
N GLY A 45 -5.22 5.84 -9.04
CA GLY A 45 -6.33 6.38 -9.84
C GLY A 45 -6.07 6.31 -11.33
N THR A 46 -4.88 6.72 -11.78
CA THR A 46 -4.48 6.59 -13.20
C THR A 46 -4.44 5.13 -13.64
N VAL A 47 -3.88 4.24 -12.81
CA VAL A 47 -3.87 2.79 -13.06
C VAL A 47 -5.27 2.18 -13.00
N LEU A 48 -6.29 2.78 -12.41
CA LEU A 48 -7.65 2.24 -12.41
C LEU A 48 -8.56 2.91 -13.43
N GLY A 49 -8.08 3.95 -14.14
CA GLY A 49 -8.92 4.80 -14.99
C GLY A 49 -9.78 5.79 -14.21
N GLU A 50 -9.58 5.88 -12.89
CA GLU A 50 -10.21 6.82 -11.97
C GLU A 50 -9.28 8.04 -11.77
N HIS A 51 -9.06 8.84 -12.83
CA HIS A 51 -8.07 9.93 -12.79
C HIS A 51 -8.31 10.94 -11.64
N GLY A 52 -9.56 11.14 -11.22
CA GLY A 52 -9.96 11.99 -10.09
C GLY A 52 -9.90 11.33 -8.71
N LEU A 53 -9.42 10.09 -8.58
CA LEU A 53 -9.46 9.34 -7.31
C LEU A 53 -8.86 10.13 -6.13
N HIS A 54 -7.77 10.85 -6.36
CA HIS A 54 -7.09 11.65 -5.34
C HIS A 54 -7.87 12.87 -4.85
N GLU A 55 -8.91 13.30 -5.56
CA GLU A 55 -9.76 14.45 -5.24
C GLU A 55 -10.93 14.07 -4.34
N PHE A 56 -11.33 12.79 -4.33
CA PHE A 56 -12.43 12.31 -3.50
C PHE A 56 -12.11 12.38 -2.01
N ALA A 57 -13.15 12.41 -1.17
CA ALA A 57 -13.03 12.17 0.26
C ALA A 57 -12.47 10.75 0.52
N TYR A 58 -11.76 10.56 1.63
CA TYR A 58 -11.04 9.31 1.91
C TYR A 58 -11.92 8.06 1.82
N ASP A 59 -13.10 8.07 2.44
CA ASP A 59 -14.00 6.91 2.43
C ASP A 59 -14.44 6.56 0.99
N ALA A 60 -14.76 7.57 0.18
CA ALA A 60 -15.07 7.39 -1.23
C ALA A 60 -13.86 6.85 -2.03
N ARG A 61 -12.61 7.20 -1.66
CA ARG A 61 -11.42 6.57 -2.28
C ARG A 61 -11.38 5.08 -1.97
N LEU A 62 -11.65 4.70 -0.72
CA LEU A 62 -11.63 3.30 -0.30
C LEU A 62 -12.72 2.50 -1.02
N GLU A 63 -13.94 3.01 -1.10
CA GLU A 63 -15.05 2.39 -1.83
C GLU A 63 -14.67 2.12 -3.29
N ARG A 64 -14.09 3.12 -3.98
CA ARG A 64 -13.65 2.95 -5.37
C ARG A 64 -12.58 1.88 -5.49
N VAL A 65 -11.55 1.93 -4.66
CA VAL A 65 -10.44 0.97 -4.69
C VAL A 65 -10.94 -0.46 -4.46
N LEU A 66 -11.83 -0.66 -3.48
CA LEU A 66 -12.46 -1.94 -3.19
C LEU A 66 -13.37 -2.42 -4.33
N SER A 67 -14.09 -1.51 -5.01
CA SER A 67 -14.92 -1.86 -6.17
C SER A 67 -14.09 -2.39 -7.35
N HIS A 68 -12.82 -1.97 -7.45
CA HIS A 68 -11.84 -2.49 -8.41
C HIS A 68 -11.13 -3.76 -7.92
N GLY A 69 -11.56 -4.36 -6.80
CA GLY A 69 -10.95 -5.58 -6.25
C GLY A 69 -9.55 -5.35 -5.66
N ILE A 70 -9.20 -4.10 -5.36
CA ILE A 70 -7.91 -3.73 -4.76
C ILE A 70 -8.09 -3.53 -3.25
N GLY A 71 -7.19 -4.10 -2.45
CA GLY A 71 -7.07 -3.84 -1.02
C GLY A 71 -5.85 -2.98 -0.69
N ILE A 72 -5.86 -2.36 0.50
CA ILE A 72 -4.74 -1.54 1.00
C ILE A 72 -4.38 -1.98 2.41
N TRP A 73 -3.09 -2.19 2.66
CA TRP A 73 -2.56 -2.38 4.00
C TRP A 73 -1.08 -1.99 4.07
N ASP A 74 -0.40 -2.34 5.15
CA ASP A 74 1.05 -2.19 5.33
C ASP A 74 1.67 -3.52 5.77
N VAL A 75 2.97 -3.70 5.54
CA VAL A 75 3.68 -4.90 5.99
C VAL A 75 3.94 -4.89 7.51
N LEU A 76 4.00 -3.72 8.15
CA LEU A 76 4.30 -3.61 9.57
C LEU A 76 3.04 -3.24 10.40
N ALA A 77 2.78 -4.04 11.43
CA ALA A 77 1.74 -3.79 12.43
C ALA A 77 2.14 -2.70 13.42
N ALA A 78 3.42 -2.67 13.79
CA ALA A 78 3.94 -1.74 14.79
C ALA A 78 5.45 -1.53 14.63
N CYS A 79 5.92 -0.36 15.06
CA CYS A 79 7.35 -0.07 15.13
C CYS A 79 7.65 1.08 16.11
N HIS A 80 8.94 1.32 16.34
CA HIS A 80 9.46 2.60 16.83
C HIS A 80 9.98 3.36 15.61
N ARG A 81 9.52 4.60 15.40
CA ARG A 81 10.00 5.46 14.32
C ARG A 81 9.85 6.92 14.75
N GLU A 82 10.91 7.68 14.54
CA GLU A 82 10.86 9.15 14.58
C GLU A 82 10.74 9.66 13.14
N GLY A 83 9.85 10.65 12.93
CA GLY A 83 9.55 11.11 11.58
C GLY A 83 8.77 10.08 10.75
N SER A 84 8.81 10.29 9.44
CA SER A 84 8.09 9.48 8.45
C SER A 84 8.98 8.61 7.56
N LEU A 85 10.30 8.61 7.76
CA LEU A 85 11.24 7.88 6.91
C LEU A 85 11.35 6.41 7.31
N ASP A 86 11.28 5.51 6.33
CA ASP A 86 11.47 4.07 6.55
C ASP A 86 12.84 3.73 7.17
N SER A 87 13.88 4.50 6.87
CA SER A 87 15.23 4.32 7.44
C SER A 87 15.27 4.52 8.96
N ALA A 88 14.28 5.21 9.54
CA ALA A 88 14.14 5.42 10.97
C ALA A 88 13.36 4.31 11.69
N ILE A 89 12.82 3.32 10.98
CA ILE A 89 12.06 2.21 11.58
C ILE A 89 12.99 1.33 12.42
N ARG A 90 12.59 1.05 13.66
CA ARG A 90 13.23 0.16 14.64
C ARG A 90 12.19 -0.73 15.31
N HIS A 91 12.61 -1.88 15.82
CA HIS A 91 11.74 -2.86 16.52
C HIS A 91 10.45 -3.17 15.74
N ALA A 92 10.59 -3.36 14.43
CA ALA A 92 9.48 -3.61 13.52
C ALA A 92 8.79 -4.94 13.84
N LYS A 93 7.47 -4.91 13.90
CA LYS A 93 6.61 -6.09 14.03
C LYS A 93 5.78 -6.22 12.74
N PRO A 94 5.89 -7.33 12.00
CA PRO A 94 5.08 -7.52 10.80
C PRO A 94 3.61 -7.69 11.14
N ASN A 95 2.74 -7.38 10.18
CA ASN A 95 1.33 -7.76 10.21
C ASN A 95 1.16 -9.27 10.03
N ASP A 96 0.02 -9.78 10.49
CA ASP A 96 -0.35 -11.18 10.26
C ASP A 96 -0.94 -11.35 8.85
N PHE A 97 -0.09 -11.73 7.90
CA PHE A 97 -0.51 -11.98 6.53
C PHE A 97 -1.33 -13.26 6.37
N ALA A 98 -1.30 -14.20 7.32
CA ALA A 98 -2.12 -15.41 7.23
C ALA A 98 -3.61 -15.07 7.31
N SER A 99 -3.96 -14.04 8.11
CA SER A 99 -5.32 -13.52 8.22
C SER A 99 -5.91 -12.98 6.92
N LEU A 100 -5.07 -12.64 5.92
CA LEU A 100 -5.56 -12.14 4.62
C LEU A 100 -6.40 -13.18 3.87
N ARG A 101 -6.14 -14.48 4.06
CA ARG A 101 -6.91 -15.55 3.41
C ARG A 101 -8.37 -15.58 3.88
N GLU A 102 -8.62 -15.16 5.11
CA GLU A 102 -9.96 -15.13 5.69
C GLU A 102 -10.76 -13.92 5.17
N HIS A 103 -10.11 -12.77 5.07
CA HIS A 103 -10.78 -11.51 4.72
C HIS A 103 -10.82 -11.25 3.21
N ALA A 104 -9.89 -11.80 2.44
CA ALA A 104 -9.75 -11.65 1.00
C ALA A 104 -9.54 -13.04 0.35
N PRO A 105 -10.56 -13.90 0.30
CA PRO A 105 -10.44 -15.28 -0.22
C PRO A 105 -10.08 -15.33 -1.71
N LEU A 106 -10.30 -14.25 -2.46
CA LEU A 106 -9.93 -14.13 -3.87
C LEU A 106 -8.53 -13.55 -4.08
N LEU A 107 -7.79 -13.24 -3.00
CA LEU A 107 -6.46 -12.64 -3.08
C LEU A 107 -5.49 -13.59 -3.79
N LYS A 108 -4.95 -13.11 -4.92
CA LYS A 108 -3.94 -13.83 -5.70
C LYS A 108 -2.65 -13.05 -5.81
N ARG A 109 -2.71 -11.72 -5.72
CA ARG A 109 -1.54 -10.84 -5.95
C ARG A 109 -1.30 -9.88 -4.80
N VAL A 110 -0.03 -9.68 -4.47
CA VAL A 110 0.43 -8.69 -3.49
C VAL A 110 1.45 -7.76 -4.13
N CYS A 111 1.12 -6.48 -4.19
CA CYS A 111 1.94 -5.41 -4.72
C CYS A 111 2.58 -4.63 -3.56
N PHE A 112 3.90 -4.56 -3.50
CA PHE A 112 4.63 -3.86 -2.44
C PHE A 112 5.01 -2.45 -2.87
N ASN A 113 4.51 -1.43 -2.18
CA ASN A 113 4.80 -0.03 -2.44
C ASN A 113 6.14 0.38 -1.82
N GLY A 114 7.23 0.15 -2.55
CA GLY A 114 8.59 0.52 -2.15
C GLY A 114 9.44 -0.63 -1.61
N LYS A 115 10.76 -0.42 -1.59
CA LYS A 115 11.75 -1.46 -1.24
C LYS A 115 11.61 -2.00 0.18
N THR A 116 11.22 -1.15 1.14
CA THR A 116 11.04 -1.57 2.54
C THR A 116 9.93 -2.62 2.66
N ALA A 117 8.78 -2.35 2.04
CA ALA A 117 7.69 -3.32 1.95
C ALA A 117 8.09 -4.55 1.12
N GLY A 118 8.80 -4.34 0.01
CA GLY A 118 9.26 -5.39 -0.89
C GLY A 118 10.18 -6.44 -0.25
N ARG A 119 10.76 -6.20 0.94
CA ARG A 119 11.52 -7.22 1.69
C ARG A 119 10.66 -8.43 2.07
N PHE A 120 9.34 -8.28 2.11
CA PHE A 120 8.40 -9.37 2.40
C PHE A 120 7.96 -10.15 1.16
N ALA A 121 8.39 -9.74 -0.05
CA ALA A 121 7.93 -10.35 -1.30
C ALA A 121 8.29 -11.84 -1.38
N GLU A 122 9.49 -12.24 -0.98
CA GLU A 122 9.90 -13.66 -1.04
C GLU A 122 9.04 -14.54 -0.11
N VAL A 123 8.81 -14.11 1.13
CA VAL A 123 8.01 -14.86 2.10
C VAL A 123 6.54 -14.94 1.68
N ILE A 124 5.97 -13.85 1.19
CA ILE A 124 4.60 -13.82 0.69
C ILE A 124 4.46 -14.62 -0.61
N GLY A 125 5.47 -14.59 -1.48
CA GLY A 125 5.53 -15.41 -2.68
C GLY A 125 5.57 -16.90 -2.37
N ALA A 126 6.39 -17.31 -1.37
CA ALA A 126 6.43 -18.69 -0.88
C ALA A 126 5.09 -19.15 -0.26
N ALA A 127 4.26 -18.21 0.19
CA ALA A 127 2.89 -18.48 0.66
C ALA A 127 1.87 -18.64 -0.49
N GLY A 128 2.30 -18.58 -1.76
CA GLY A 128 1.49 -18.86 -2.94
C GLY A 128 0.85 -17.64 -3.61
N TYR A 129 1.29 -16.42 -3.28
CA TYR A 129 0.80 -15.20 -3.93
C TYR A 129 1.75 -14.73 -5.04
N ASP A 130 1.18 -14.21 -6.13
CA ASP A 130 1.94 -13.42 -7.09
C ASP A 130 2.45 -12.16 -6.40
N THR A 131 3.75 -11.85 -6.52
CA THR A 131 4.32 -10.66 -5.90
C THR A 131 4.88 -9.68 -6.91
N LEU A 132 4.60 -8.39 -6.72
CA LEU A 132 5.14 -7.29 -7.52
C LEU A 132 5.71 -6.21 -6.61
N VAL A 133 6.98 -5.84 -6.78
CA VAL A 133 7.57 -4.71 -6.04
C VAL A 133 7.50 -3.45 -6.90
N LEU A 134 6.79 -2.45 -6.39
CA LEU A 134 6.56 -1.16 -7.04
C LEU A 134 7.53 -0.10 -6.51
N PRO A 135 7.83 0.94 -7.30
CA PRO A 135 8.53 2.11 -6.79
C PRO A 135 7.65 2.83 -5.77
N SER A 136 8.27 3.34 -4.70
CA SER A 136 7.53 4.00 -3.62
C SER A 136 6.78 5.24 -4.13
N SER A 137 5.51 5.36 -3.73
CA SER A 137 4.66 6.54 -3.98
C SER A 137 4.99 7.73 -3.08
N SER A 138 5.84 7.53 -2.06
CA SER A 138 6.25 8.59 -1.13
C SER A 138 7.01 9.71 -1.85
N PRO A 139 6.86 10.98 -1.41
CA PRO A 139 7.68 12.08 -1.91
C PRO A 139 9.18 11.90 -1.61
N ALA A 140 9.54 11.07 -0.61
CA ALA A 140 10.94 10.74 -0.32
C ALA A 140 11.62 9.97 -1.47
N ASN A 141 10.86 9.29 -2.33
CA ASN A 141 11.36 8.67 -3.54
C ASN A 141 11.38 9.68 -4.70
N ALA A 142 12.28 10.67 -4.61
CA ALA A 142 12.44 11.73 -5.61
C ALA A 142 13.34 11.32 -6.80
N MET A 143 13.92 10.12 -6.78
CA MET A 143 14.78 9.61 -7.87
C MET A 143 13.99 9.28 -9.15
N LEU A 144 12.68 9.05 -9.05
CA LEU A 144 11.82 8.72 -10.19
C LEU A 144 10.73 9.79 -10.37
N THR A 145 10.49 10.17 -11.62
CA THR A 145 9.34 11.03 -11.97
C THR A 145 8.02 10.30 -11.76
N PHE A 146 6.91 11.04 -11.78
CA PHE A 146 5.57 10.43 -11.67
C PHE A 146 5.34 9.42 -12.80
N GLU A 147 5.72 9.75 -14.02
CA GLU A 147 5.55 8.93 -15.23
C GLU A 147 6.39 7.65 -15.15
N GLN A 148 7.62 7.74 -14.65
CA GLN A 148 8.48 6.57 -14.44
C GLN A 148 7.94 5.63 -13.36
N LYS A 149 7.32 6.19 -12.31
CA LYS A 149 6.58 5.38 -11.33
C LYS A 149 5.36 4.75 -11.97
N LEU A 150 4.55 5.55 -12.67
CA LEU A 150 3.31 5.11 -13.30
C LEU A 150 3.53 3.94 -14.28
N ALA A 151 4.58 4.00 -15.09
CA ALA A 151 4.95 2.91 -16.01
C ALA A 151 5.10 1.56 -15.29
N GLN A 152 5.69 1.54 -14.09
CA GLN A 152 5.83 0.33 -13.28
C GLN A 152 4.53 -0.03 -12.55
N TRP A 153 3.79 0.97 -12.08
CA TRP A 153 2.50 0.78 -11.41
C TRP A 153 1.43 0.17 -12.33
N HIS A 154 1.55 0.32 -13.66
CA HIS A 154 0.68 -0.39 -14.60
C HIS A 154 0.75 -1.92 -14.48
N GLY A 155 1.84 -2.49 -13.93
CA GLY A 155 1.94 -3.93 -13.64
C GLY A 155 0.95 -4.45 -12.59
N ILE A 156 0.21 -3.56 -11.90
CA ILE A 156 -0.88 -3.95 -11.00
C ILE A 156 -2.02 -4.63 -11.78
N ARG A 157 -2.32 -4.16 -13.01
CA ARG A 157 -3.29 -4.80 -13.90
C ARG A 157 -2.69 -6.10 -14.44
N ALA A 158 -3.23 -7.24 -14.03
CA ALA A 158 -3.07 -8.51 -14.75
C ALA A 158 -4.21 -8.65 -15.75
#